data_AF-A0A7J8XAK9-F1
#
_entry.id   AF-A0A7J8XAK9-F1
#
_cell.length_a   1.000
_cell.length_b   1.000
_cell.length_c   1.000
_cell.angle_alpha   90.00
_cell.angle_beta   90.00
_cell.angle_gamma   90.00
#
_symmetry.space_group_name_H-M   'P 1'
#
loop_
_entity.id
_entity.type
_entity.pdbx_description
1 polymer ?
#
loop_
_entity_poly.entity_id
_entity_poly.type
_entity_poly.pdbx_seq_one_letter_code
_entity_poly.pdbx_strand_id
1 'polypeptide(L)'
;GTYVKGTNDEIEEFIYRLLDVTDDEILTRSDLDSVLVNMFNHIFQLKGSQPESSSHCYMVETFLNAATFSKDHEGRDKSMSFEDFKSWCTLVPSVKKFLSNLLVPPDPGRPGSKVPKLQYSENIDSSILLLRDEYAWHIGGALSHEELEEWKLLYHSSLNGLSFNTFLGNISNGDEPTVLIIKDREGYIFGGFASQPWERHGDFYGDMKTFLFQLYPKASIFRPTGANSNLQW
;
A
#
# COMPACT_ATOMS: atom_id res chain seq x y z
N GLY A 1 -9.54 21.06 28.59
CA GLY A 1 -8.96 19.81 29.08
C GLY A 1 -7.74 19.51 28.25
N THR A 2 -6.61 19.22 28.88
CA THR A 2 -5.39 18.76 28.21
C THR A 2 -5.68 17.40 27.58
N TYR A 3 -5.73 17.35 26.26
CA TYR A 3 -5.90 16.11 25.51
C TYR A 3 -4.69 15.22 25.79
N VAL A 4 -4.87 14.18 26.61
CA VAL A 4 -3.83 13.17 26.84
C VAL A 4 -3.87 12.27 25.62
N LYS A 5 -2.79 12.28 24.84
CA LYS A 5 -2.64 11.35 23.72
C LYS A 5 -2.64 9.94 24.29
N GLY A 6 -3.66 9.14 23.96
CA GLY A 6 -3.72 7.73 24.33
C GLY A 6 -2.49 6.97 23.83
N THR A 7 -2.21 5.83 24.45
CA THR A 7 -1.18 4.90 23.99
C THR A 7 -1.47 4.41 22.57
N ASN A 8 -0.47 3.89 21.84
CA ASN A 8 -0.71 3.34 20.50
C ASN A 8 -1.75 2.21 20.52
N ASP A 9 -1.76 1.38 21.56
CA ASP A 9 -2.71 0.29 21.70
C ASP A 9 -4.15 0.80 21.90
N GLU A 10 -4.34 1.87 22.69
CA GLU A 10 -5.65 2.50 22.88
C GLU A 10 -6.17 3.12 21.57
N ILE A 11 -5.28 3.71 20.77
CA ILE A 11 -5.64 4.25 19.44
C ILE A 11 -6.04 3.10 18.50
N GLU A 12 -5.28 2.00 18.48
CA GLU A 12 -5.58 0.84 17.66
C GLU A 12 -6.88 0.16 18.05
N GLU A 13 -7.16 0.03 19.36
CA GLU A 13 -8.42 -0.52 19.85
C GLU A 13 -9.61 0.37 19.50
N PHE A 14 -9.44 1.69 19.58
CA PHE A 14 -10.46 2.63 19.12
C PHE A 14 -10.74 2.48 17.62
N ILE A 15 -9.69 2.39 16.78
CA ILE A 15 -9.85 2.17 15.34
C ILE A 15 -10.54 0.83 15.07
N TYR A 16 -10.15 -0.23 15.77
CA TYR A 16 -10.78 -1.55 15.63
C TYR A 16 -12.29 -1.50 15.90
N ARG A 17 -12.73 -0.77 16.94
CA ARG A 17 -14.15 -0.57 17.22
C ARG A 17 -14.84 0.32 16.19
N LEU A 18 -14.15 1.34 15.67
CA LEU A 18 -14.67 2.23 14.61
C LEU A 18 -14.98 1.48 13.31
N LEU A 19 -14.31 0.35 13.06
CA LEU A 19 -14.53 -0.45 11.86
C LEU A 19 -15.84 -1.24 11.90
N ASP A 20 -16.42 -1.49 13.08
CA ASP A 20 -17.74 -2.12 13.21
C ASP A 20 -18.82 -1.08 12.94
N VAL A 21 -19.25 -1.01 11.68
CA VAL A 21 -20.26 -0.04 11.22
C VAL A 21 -21.68 -0.47 11.59
N THR A 22 -21.89 -1.73 11.97
CA THR A 22 -23.18 -2.24 12.42
C THR A 22 -23.44 -2.06 13.91
N ASP A 23 -22.39 -1.75 14.69
CA ASP A 23 -22.44 -1.56 16.15
C ASP A 23 -22.96 -2.81 16.87
N ASP A 24 -22.62 -4.01 16.35
CA ASP A 24 -23.03 -5.31 16.91
C ASP A 24 -21.91 -6.02 17.70
N GLU A 25 -20.78 -5.34 17.87
CA GLU A 25 -19.53 -5.78 18.49
C GLU A 25 -18.78 -6.87 17.70
N ILE A 26 -19.17 -7.12 16.45
CA ILE A 26 -18.61 -8.17 15.59
C ILE A 26 -18.09 -7.55 14.29
N LEU A 27 -16.77 -7.41 14.19
CA LEU A 27 -16.14 -6.93 12.96
C LEU A 27 -16.14 -8.00 11.86
N THR A 28 -17.10 -7.96 10.93
CA THR A 28 -17.21 -8.92 9.82
C THR A 28 -16.48 -8.44 8.56
N ARG A 29 -16.42 -9.30 7.54
CA ARG A 29 -15.91 -8.91 6.21
C ARG A 29 -16.75 -7.81 5.57
N SER A 30 -18.07 -7.80 5.81
CA SER A 30 -18.99 -6.80 5.25
C SER A 30 -18.76 -5.41 5.85
N ASP A 31 -18.44 -5.34 7.14
CA ASP A 31 -18.10 -4.08 7.80
C ASP A 31 -16.82 -3.50 7.22
N LEU A 32 -15.80 -4.36 7.09
CA LEU A 32 -14.52 -3.97 6.52
C LEU A 32 -14.66 -3.53 5.05
N ASP A 33 -15.49 -4.22 4.26
CA ASP A 33 -15.80 -3.84 2.87
C ASP A 33 -16.43 -2.45 2.82
N SER A 34 -17.44 -2.20 3.65
CA SER A 34 -18.14 -0.91 3.73
C SER A 34 -17.19 0.24 4.07
N VAL A 35 -16.27 0.03 5.03
CA VAL A 35 -15.26 1.02 5.38
C VAL A 35 -14.29 1.26 4.22
N LEU A 36 -13.75 0.19 3.62
CA LEU A 36 -12.80 0.30 2.51
C LEU A 36 -13.42 0.98 1.29
N VAL A 37 -14.65 0.63 0.90
CA VAL A 37 -15.36 1.30 -0.20
C VAL A 37 -15.48 2.80 0.06
N ASN A 38 -15.87 3.20 1.28
CA ASN A 38 -15.95 4.61 1.65
C ASN A 38 -14.59 5.32 1.63
N MET A 39 -13.54 4.65 2.11
CA MET A 39 -12.17 5.17 2.08
C MET A 39 -11.69 5.40 0.65
N PHE A 40 -11.83 4.39 -0.22
CA PHE A 40 -11.42 4.49 -1.63
C PHE A 40 -12.19 5.59 -2.35
N ASN A 41 -13.51 5.64 -2.16
CA ASN A 41 -14.33 6.72 -2.71
C ASN A 41 -13.83 8.09 -2.24
N HIS A 42 -13.59 8.27 -0.94
CA HIS A 42 -13.11 9.54 -0.41
C HIS A 42 -11.74 9.92 -0.99
N ILE A 43 -10.77 9.00 -1.01
CA ILE A 43 -9.39 9.28 -1.42
C ILE A 43 -9.30 9.57 -2.92
N PHE A 44 -9.99 8.77 -3.75
CA PHE A 44 -9.79 8.81 -5.20
C PHE A 44 -10.84 9.66 -5.95
N GLN A 45 -12.00 9.97 -5.36
CA GLN A 45 -12.91 10.97 -5.93
C GLN A 45 -12.37 12.41 -5.77
N LEU A 46 -11.67 12.70 -4.67
CA LEU A 46 -11.01 14.00 -4.45
C LEU A 46 -9.94 14.32 -5.51
N LYS A 47 -9.41 13.30 -6.19
CA LYS A 47 -8.38 13.45 -7.23
C LYS A 47 -8.96 13.73 -8.63
N GLY A 48 -10.29 13.82 -8.79
CA GLY A 48 -10.95 14.10 -10.07
C GLY A 48 -10.95 12.93 -11.07
N SER A 49 -10.61 11.73 -10.62
CA SER A 49 -10.66 10.49 -11.40
C SER A 49 -12.11 10.19 -11.82
N GLN A 50 -12.37 10.03 -13.11
CA GLN A 50 -13.67 9.54 -13.58
C GLN A 50 -13.93 8.15 -12.98
N PRO A 51 -15.15 7.84 -12.53
CA PRO A 51 -15.43 6.59 -11.86
C PRO A 51 -15.50 5.47 -12.88
N GLU A 52 -14.38 4.81 -13.17
CA GLU A 52 -14.47 3.39 -13.52
C GLU A 52 -14.81 2.65 -12.23
N SER A 53 -16.09 2.67 -11.83
CA SER A 53 -16.56 2.13 -10.54
C SER A 53 -16.20 0.65 -10.35
N SER A 54 -15.94 -0.07 -11.45
CA SER A 54 -15.44 -1.46 -11.43
C SER A 54 -13.98 -1.57 -11.01
N SER A 55 -13.14 -0.55 -11.26
CA SER A 55 -11.71 -0.56 -10.93
C SER A 55 -11.48 -0.49 -9.40
N HIS A 56 -12.20 0.40 -8.73
CA HIS A 56 -12.10 0.49 -7.27
C HIS A 56 -12.64 -0.77 -6.56
N CYS A 57 -13.66 -1.42 -7.14
CA CYS A 57 -14.26 -2.62 -6.56
C CYS A 57 -13.26 -3.80 -6.50
N TYR A 58 -12.49 -4.04 -7.57
CA TYR A 58 -11.46 -5.11 -7.51
C TYR A 58 -10.32 -4.75 -6.55
N MET A 59 -10.00 -3.46 -6.40
CA MET A 59 -8.96 -3.00 -5.48
C MET A 59 -9.38 -3.15 -4.02
N VAL A 60 -10.61 -2.84 -3.66
CA VAL A 60 -11.14 -3.11 -2.31
C VAL A 60 -11.02 -4.59 -1.98
N GLU A 61 -11.37 -5.46 -2.92
CA GLU A 61 -11.28 -6.90 -2.76
C GLU A 61 -9.84 -7.38 -2.48
N THR A 62 -8.81 -6.76 -3.08
CA THR A 62 -7.41 -7.16 -2.77
C THR A 62 -7.00 -6.82 -1.34
N PHE A 63 -7.53 -5.74 -0.76
CA PHE A 63 -7.29 -5.34 0.63
C PHE A 63 -8.09 -6.22 1.60
N LEU A 64 -9.32 -6.60 1.23
CA LEU A 64 -10.12 -7.56 1.98
C LEU A 64 -9.51 -8.96 1.99
N ASN A 65 -8.90 -9.39 0.88
CA ASN A 65 -8.17 -10.66 0.80
C ASN A 65 -6.90 -10.66 1.66
N ALA A 66 -6.43 -9.48 2.08
CA ALA A 66 -5.36 -9.36 3.05
C ALA A 66 -5.78 -9.72 4.47
N ALA A 67 -7.06 -9.50 4.80
CA ALA A 67 -7.61 -9.70 6.14
C ALA A 67 -7.81 -11.19 6.48
N THR A 68 -7.70 -11.49 7.78
CA THR A 68 -8.04 -12.78 8.36
C THR A 68 -9.23 -12.59 9.30
N PHE A 69 -10.19 -13.52 9.23
CA PHE A 69 -11.36 -13.55 10.10
C PHE A 69 -11.30 -14.86 10.89
N SER A 70 -10.58 -14.86 12.02
CA SER A 70 -10.29 -16.09 12.77
C SER A 70 -11.33 -16.42 13.84
N LYS A 71 -12.14 -15.44 14.28
CA LYS A 71 -13.18 -15.67 15.29
C LYS A 71 -14.36 -16.39 14.65
N ASP A 72 -14.75 -17.49 15.27
CA ASP A 72 -15.94 -18.24 14.90
C ASP A 72 -17.07 -17.89 15.86
N HIS A 73 -18.28 -17.82 15.32
CA HIS A 73 -19.51 -17.53 16.04
C HIS A 73 -20.50 -18.60 15.63
N GLU A 74 -21.07 -19.34 16.57
CA GLU A 74 -21.97 -20.46 16.25
C GLU A 74 -23.12 -20.01 15.34
N GLY A 75 -23.09 -20.44 14.07
CA GLY A 75 -24.12 -20.14 13.07
C GLY A 75 -24.04 -18.74 12.44
N ARG A 76 -22.97 -17.96 12.62
CA ARG A 76 -22.73 -16.68 11.93
C ARG A 76 -21.45 -16.71 11.09
N ASP A 77 -21.26 -15.68 10.27
CA ASP A 77 -20.02 -15.48 9.52
C ASP A 77 -18.84 -15.25 10.47
N LYS A 78 -17.64 -15.68 10.03
CA LYS A 78 -16.41 -15.45 10.78
C LYS A 78 -16.14 -13.96 10.93
N SER A 79 -15.60 -13.57 12.08
CA SER A 79 -15.25 -12.19 12.39
C SER A 79 -13.76 -12.00 12.60
N MET A 80 -13.32 -10.75 12.47
CA MET A 80 -11.95 -10.33 12.71
C MET A 80 -11.73 -10.21 14.22
N SER A 81 -10.62 -10.77 14.72
CA SER A 81 -10.15 -10.48 16.08
C SER A 81 -9.31 -9.20 16.10
N PHE A 82 -9.07 -8.65 17.30
CA PHE A 82 -8.13 -7.53 17.44
C PHE A 82 -6.71 -7.90 16.98
N GLU A 83 -6.28 -9.15 17.18
CA GLU A 83 -4.98 -9.64 16.71
C GLU A 83 -4.92 -9.77 15.17
N ASP A 84 -6.01 -10.23 14.57
CA ASP A 84 -6.16 -10.26 13.10
C ASP A 84 -6.11 -8.83 12.54
N PHE A 85 -6.78 -7.88 13.19
CA PHE A 85 -6.77 -6.48 12.78
C PHE A 85 -5.36 -5.88 12.84
N LYS A 86 -4.62 -6.09 13.93
CA LYS A 86 -3.22 -5.65 14.03
C LYS A 86 -2.38 -6.26 12.92
N SER A 87 -2.52 -7.56 12.70
CA SER A 87 -1.81 -8.29 11.63
C SER A 87 -2.16 -7.73 10.25
N TRP A 88 -3.43 -7.50 9.97
CA TRP A 88 -3.90 -6.88 8.72
C TRP A 88 -3.33 -5.47 8.53
N CYS A 89 -3.32 -4.64 9.58
CA CYS A 89 -2.73 -3.29 9.55
C CYS A 89 -1.22 -3.29 9.22
N THR A 90 -0.49 -4.36 9.53
CA THR A 90 0.92 -4.50 9.09
C THR A 90 1.04 -4.76 7.59
N LEU A 91 0.08 -5.49 7.01
CA LEU A 91 0.02 -5.81 5.58
C LEU A 91 -0.46 -4.62 4.75
N VAL A 92 -1.44 -3.85 5.25
CA VAL A 92 -2.03 -2.68 4.57
C VAL A 92 -1.80 -1.37 5.33
N PRO A 93 -0.54 -0.91 5.46
CA PRO A 93 -0.22 0.26 6.28
C PRO A 93 -0.85 1.56 5.79
N SER A 94 -1.25 1.64 4.51
CA SER A 94 -1.99 2.78 3.97
C SER A 94 -3.35 2.96 4.65
N VAL A 95 -4.07 1.86 4.90
CA VAL A 95 -5.36 1.89 5.62
C VAL A 95 -5.16 2.32 7.06
N LYS A 96 -4.19 1.72 7.76
CA LYS A 96 -3.84 2.09 9.14
C LYS A 96 -3.53 3.58 9.25
N LYS A 97 -2.67 4.10 8.36
CA LYS A 97 -2.30 5.52 8.33
C LYS A 97 -3.49 6.42 8.07
N PHE A 98 -4.37 6.05 7.13
CA PHE A 98 -5.59 6.82 6.86
C PHE A 98 -6.48 6.90 8.10
N LEU A 99 -6.84 5.75 8.68
CA LEU A 99 -7.71 5.67 9.85
C LEU A 99 -7.12 6.42 11.06
N SER A 100 -5.82 6.27 11.29
CA SER A 100 -5.13 6.99 12.37
C SER A 100 -5.16 8.50 12.19
N ASN A 101 -5.08 9.00 10.95
CA ASN A 101 -5.14 10.43 10.68
C ASN A 101 -6.55 11.02 10.78
N LEU A 102 -7.61 10.21 10.71
CA LEU A 102 -8.98 10.68 11.03
C LEU A 102 -9.14 11.07 12.51
N LEU A 103 -8.30 10.51 13.38
CA LEU A 103 -8.34 10.76 14.83
C LEU A 103 -7.51 11.96 15.27
N VAL A 104 -6.65 12.47 14.38
CA VAL A 104 -5.78 13.61 14.65
C VAL A 104 -6.40 14.85 14.01
N PRO A 105 -6.41 16.01 14.68
CA PRO A 105 -6.85 17.26 14.05
C PRO A 105 -6.10 17.50 12.74
N PRO A 106 -6.78 17.96 11.68
CA PRO A 106 -6.16 18.14 10.37
C PRO A 106 -4.98 19.12 10.47
N ASP A 107 -3.78 18.60 10.22
CA ASP A 107 -2.57 19.38 10.06
C ASP A 107 -2.32 19.55 8.54
N PRO A 108 -2.16 20.77 8.01
CA PRO A 108 -1.97 21.02 6.57
C PRO A 108 -0.78 20.28 5.92
N GLY A 109 0.10 19.64 6.70
CA GLY A 109 1.21 18.81 6.19
C GLY A 109 1.03 17.28 6.26
N ARG A 110 -0.07 16.74 6.82
CA ARG A 110 -0.25 15.29 7.05
C ARG A 110 -1.54 14.71 6.43
N PRO A 111 -1.68 14.66 5.10
CA PRO A 111 -2.76 13.87 4.54
C PRO A 111 -2.41 12.38 4.71
N GLY A 112 -3.11 11.68 5.61
CA GLY A 112 -3.11 10.20 5.67
C GLY A 112 -3.62 9.52 4.40
N SER A 113 -4.08 10.33 3.45
CA SER A 113 -4.59 10.01 2.13
C SER A 113 -3.65 10.44 0.99
N LYS A 114 -2.42 10.91 1.27
CA LYS A 114 -1.51 11.38 0.20
C LYS A 114 -1.22 10.23 -0.77
N VAL A 115 -1.63 10.43 -2.03
CA VAL A 115 -1.33 9.54 -3.15
C VAL A 115 -0.19 10.17 -3.95
N PRO A 116 0.91 9.45 -4.23
CA PRO A 116 1.98 9.96 -5.07
C PRO A 116 1.47 10.47 -6.42
N LYS A 117 2.06 11.57 -6.92
CA LYS A 117 1.80 12.03 -8.28
C LYS A 117 2.61 11.17 -9.25
N LEU A 118 1.93 10.33 -10.02
CA LEU A 118 2.57 9.49 -11.03
C LEU A 118 2.86 10.34 -12.28
N GLN A 119 4.12 10.33 -12.72
CA GLN A 119 4.59 11.07 -13.89
C GLN A 119 5.13 10.14 -14.98
N TYR A 120 4.68 10.41 -16.19
CA TYR A 120 4.97 9.65 -17.40
C TYR A 120 5.30 10.62 -18.54
N SER A 121 5.98 10.16 -19.59
CA SER A 121 6.13 10.96 -20.80
C SER A 121 4.79 11.08 -21.54
N GLU A 122 4.58 12.20 -22.24
CA GLU A 122 3.28 12.60 -22.82
C GLU A 122 2.67 11.61 -23.84
N ASN A 123 3.43 10.62 -24.31
CA ASN A 123 3.03 9.69 -25.37
C ASN A 123 2.84 8.23 -24.89
N ILE A 124 2.78 7.99 -23.59
CA ILE A 124 2.60 6.63 -23.05
C ILE A 124 1.12 6.26 -23.00
N ASP A 125 0.77 5.14 -23.62
CA ASP A 125 -0.54 4.54 -23.47
C ASP A 125 -0.78 4.13 -22.01
N SER A 126 -1.86 4.61 -21.39
CA SER A 126 -2.18 4.24 -20.00
C SER A 126 -2.50 2.76 -19.83
N SER A 127 -2.87 2.04 -20.91
CA SER A 127 -3.22 0.62 -20.85
C SER A 127 -2.03 -0.29 -20.50
N ILE A 128 -0.79 0.15 -20.79
CA ILE A 128 0.42 -0.62 -20.47
C ILE A 128 0.91 -0.37 -19.05
N LEU A 129 0.42 0.67 -18.38
CA LEU A 129 0.88 1.05 -17.04
C LEU A 129 0.27 0.12 -15.98
N LEU A 130 1.14 -0.58 -15.26
CA LEU A 130 0.73 -1.45 -14.15
C LEU A 130 0.41 -0.66 -12.88
N LEU A 131 1.18 0.40 -12.62
CA LEU A 131 1.05 1.20 -11.41
C LEU A 131 -0.12 2.17 -11.53
N ARG A 132 -1.14 1.95 -10.70
CA ARG A 132 -2.31 2.82 -10.54
C ARG A 132 -2.21 3.60 -9.24
N ASP A 133 -3.06 4.62 -9.10
CA ASP A 133 -3.11 5.47 -7.90
C ASP A 133 -3.39 4.66 -6.62
N GLU A 134 -4.22 3.63 -6.69
CA GLU A 134 -4.54 2.77 -5.55
C GLU A 134 -3.33 1.93 -5.10
N TYR A 135 -2.56 1.42 -6.05
CA TYR A 135 -1.30 0.70 -5.78
C TYR A 135 -0.24 1.65 -5.23
N ALA A 136 -0.12 2.84 -5.80
CA ALA A 136 0.81 3.86 -5.33
C ALA A 136 0.47 4.32 -3.91
N TRP A 137 -0.82 4.48 -3.59
CA TRP A 137 -1.28 4.78 -2.24
C TRP A 137 -0.96 3.66 -1.26
N HIS A 138 -1.14 2.40 -1.66
CA HIS A 138 -0.80 1.24 -0.83
C HIS A 138 0.69 1.18 -0.49
N ILE A 139 1.55 1.24 -1.51
CA ILE A 139 3.02 1.25 -1.36
C ILE A 139 3.45 2.47 -0.54
N GLY A 140 2.88 3.64 -0.85
CA GLY A 140 3.13 4.88 -0.13
C GLY A 140 2.73 4.84 1.35
N GLY A 141 1.78 3.97 1.70
CA GLY A 141 1.46 3.62 3.08
C GLY A 141 2.67 3.15 3.89
N ALA A 142 3.71 2.61 3.25
CA ALA A 142 4.95 2.19 3.90
C ALA A 142 6.08 3.25 3.88
N LEU A 143 5.88 4.39 3.21
CA LEU A 143 6.92 5.40 2.98
C LEU A 143 6.77 6.64 3.87
N SER A 144 7.83 7.46 3.92
CA SER A 144 7.85 8.78 4.53
C SER A 144 7.17 9.83 3.64
N HIS A 145 6.87 11.03 4.17
CA HIS A 145 6.15 12.05 3.40
C HIS A 145 6.94 12.59 2.19
N GLU A 146 8.26 12.65 2.30
CA GLU A 146 9.19 13.10 1.26
C GLU A 146 9.16 12.15 0.06
N GLU A 147 9.07 10.84 0.32
CA GLU A 147 9.00 9.79 -0.72
C GLU A 147 7.63 9.72 -1.43
N LEU A 148 6.64 10.54 -1.03
CA LEU A 148 5.28 10.54 -1.59
C LEU A 148 5.01 11.70 -2.55
N GLU A 149 5.99 12.54 -2.88
CA GLU A 149 5.74 13.69 -3.74
C GLU A 149 5.42 13.27 -5.18
N GLU A 150 6.40 12.68 -5.87
CA GLU A 150 6.32 12.44 -7.30
C GLU A 150 7.06 11.18 -7.69
N TRP A 151 6.41 10.30 -8.44
CA TRP A 151 6.99 9.05 -8.92
C TRP A 151 7.08 9.06 -10.44
N LYS A 152 8.30 9.02 -10.96
CA LYS A 152 8.58 9.05 -12.40
C LYS A 152 8.80 7.64 -12.93
N LEU A 153 8.22 7.35 -14.09
CA LEU A 153 8.53 6.10 -14.80
C LEU A 153 9.94 6.16 -15.40
N LEU A 154 10.86 5.40 -14.81
CA LEU A 154 12.25 5.29 -15.29
C LEU A 154 12.41 4.22 -16.38
N TYR A 155 11.64 3.14 -16.30
CA TYR A 155 11.75 1.99 -17.20
C TYR A 155 10.43 1.23 -17.32
N HIS A 156 10.12 0.76 -18.53
CA HIS A 156 9.03 -0.16 -18.80
C HIS A 156 9.44 -1.17 -19.87
N SER A 157 9.26 -2.47 -19.62
CA SER A 157 9.74 -3.54 -20.51
C SER A 157 9.17 -3.47 -21.93
N SER A 158 7.91 -3.02 -22.10
CA SER A 158 7.30 -2.86 -23.42
C SER A 158 7.80 -1.63 -24.19
N LEU A 159 8.39 -0.65 -23.49
CA LEU A 159 8.91 0.58 -24.10
C LEU A 159 10.43 0.49 -24.33
N ASN A 160 11.15 -0.11 -23.38
CA ASN A 160 12.60 -0.14 -23.35
C ASN A 160 13.21 -1.52 -23.73
N GLY A 161 12.38 -2.55 -23.90
CA GLY A 161 12.80 -3.93 -24.17
C GLY A 161 13.05 -4.74 -22.90
N LEU A 162 13.52 -5.98 -23.05
CA LEU A 162 13.68 -6.96 -21.95
C LEU A 162 15.13 -7.12 -21.47
N SER A 163 16.04 -6.29 -21.95
CA SER A 163 17.47 -6.37 -21.62
C SER A 163 17.72 -5.87 -20.20
N PHE A 164 18.31 -6.72 -19.35
CA PHE A 164 18.71 -6.33 -17.99
C PHE A 164 19.73 -5.19 -17.98
N ASN A 165 20.63 -5.14 -18.97
CA ASN A 165 21.56 -4.02 -19.12
C ASN A 165 20.84 -2.71 -19.44
N THR A 166 19.75 -2.78 -20.20
CA THR A 166 18.91 -1.61 -20.48
C THR A 166 18.16 -1.18 -19.22
N PHE A 167 17.60 -2.13 -18.47
CA PHE A 167 16.98 -1.85 -17.17
C PHE A 167 17.93 -1.13 -16.21
N LEU A 168 19.10 -1.72 -15.92
CA LEU A 168 20.12 -1.11 -15.07
C LEU A 168 20.56 0.26 -15.62
N GLY A 169 20.80 0.37 -16.93
CA GLY A 169 21.20 1.63 -17.55
C GLY A 169 20.16 2.76 -17.46
N ASN A 170 18.86 2.45 -17.26
CA ASN A 170 17.83 3.46 -17.04
C ASN A 170 17.70 3.86 -15.56
N ILE A 171 17.82 2.89 -14.64
CA ILE A 171 17.57 3.12 -13.21
C ILE A 171 18.81 3.55 -12.42
N SER A 172 20.02 3.26 -12.89
CA SER A 172 21.28 3.63 -12.22
C SER A 172 21.71 5.08 -12.44
N ASN A 173 20.87 5.91 -13.08
CA ASN A 173 21.20 7.32 -13.39
C ASN A 173 20.83 8.31 -12.27
N GLY A 174 20.37 7.83 -11.11
CA GLY A 174 19.97 8.70 -9.99
C GLY A 174 20.24 8.08 -8.63
N ASP A 175 20.34 8.94 -7.62
CA ASP A 175 20.56 8.57 -6.21
C ASP A 175 19.23 8.38 -5.44
N GLU A 176 18.11 8.22 -6.16
CA GLU A 176 16.77 8.17 -5.58
C GLU A 176 16.31 6.72 -5.34
N PRO A 177 15.47 6.48 -4.30
CA PRO A 177 14.81 5.20 -4.12
C PRO A 177 13.94 4.83 -5.32
N THR A 178 13.78 3.52 -5.57
CA THR A 178 13.01 3.03 -6.72
C THR A 178 11.94 2.03 -6.30
N VAL A 179 10.82 2.05 -7.01
CA VAL A 179 9.74 1.07 -6.89
C VAL A 179 9.74 0.21 -8.15
N LEU A 180 10.04 -1.08 -8.00
CA LEU A 180 9.96 -2.07 -9.07
C LEU A 180 8.62 -2.80 -9.00
N ILE A 181 7.87 -2.81 -10.10
CA ILE A 181 6.58 -3.51 -10.20
C ILE A 181 6.64 -4.53 -11.32
N ILE A 182 6.18 -5.73 -11.00
CA ILE A 182 6.18 -6.89 -11.88
C ILE A 182 4.76 -7.41 -11.98
N LYS A 183 4.32 -7.69 -13.21
CA LYS A 183 3.13 -8.49 -13.49
C LYS A 183 3.59 -9.81 -14.12
N ASP A 184 3.23 -10.93 -13.51
CA ASP A 184 3.55 -12.24 -14.06
C ASP A 184 2.51 -12.71 -15.10
N ARG A 185 2.70 -13.93 -15.62
CA ARG A 185 1.81 -14.52 -16.62
C ARG A 185 0.46 -14.96 -16.07
N GLU A 186 0.37 -15.19 -14.76
CA GLU A 186 -0.86 -15.56 -14.06
C GLU A 186 -1.66 -14.31 -13.62
N GLY A 187 -1.08 -13.12 -13.78
CA GLY A 187 -1.72 -11.85 -13.50
C GLY A 187 -1.44 -11.32 -12.09
N TYR A 188 -0.59 -11.99 -11.30
CA TYR A 188 -0.15 -11.45 -10.01
C TYR A 188 0.64 -10.19 -10.24
N ILE A 189 0.43 -9.21 -9.36
CA ILE A 189 1.16 -7.95 -9.37
C ILE A 189 1.87 -7.82 -8.04
N PHE A 190 3.20 -7.72 -8.08
CA PHE A 190 4.07 -7.68 -6.92
C PHE A 190 5.36 -6.93 -7.25
N GLY A 191 6.22 -6.74 -6.27
CA GLY A 191 7.44 -5.98 -6.47
C GLY A 191 8.20 -5.69 -5.19
N GLY A 192 9.06 -4.69 -5.28
CA GLY A 192 9.87 -4.23 -4.17
C GLY A 192 10.17 -2.74 -4.25
N PHE A 193 10.33 -2.14 -3.07
CA PHE A 193 10.89 -0.81 -2.91
C PHE A 193 12.36 -0.96 -2.53
N ALA A 194 13.24 -0.44 -3.39
CA ALA A 194 14.67 -0.33 -3.13
C ALA A 194 14.97 1.07 -2.59
N SER A 195 15.38 1.14 -1.32
CA SER A 195 15.70 2.41 -0.65
C SER A 195 17.05 2.99 -1.07
N GLN A 196 17.91 2.18 -1.68
CA GLN A 196 19.25 2.55 -2.12
C GLN A 196 19.36 2.44 -3.65
N PRO A 197 20.20 3.25 -4.30
CA PRO A 197 20.41 3.22 -5.75
C PRO A 197 20.88 1.85 -6.25
N TRP A 198 20.58 1.54 -7.50
CA TRP A 198 21.04 0.29 -8.12
C TRP A 198 22.48 0.40 -8.59
N GLU A 199 23.37 -0.29 -7.88
CA GLU A 199 24.79 -0.36 -8.14
C GLU A 199 25.23 -1.79 -8.47
N ARG A 200 26.29 -1.92 -9.27
CA ARG A 200 26.92 -3.23 -9.51
C ARG A 200 27.80 -3.57 -8.32
N HIS A 201 27.29 -4.39 -7.41
CA HIS A 201 28.06 -4.94 -6.30
C HIS A 201 28.49 -6.38 -6.54
N GLY A 202 29.57 -6.80 -5.88
CA GLY A 202 29.97 -8.21 -5.81
C GLY A 202 29.20 -9.00 -4.74
N ASP A 203 28.54 -8.31 -3.81
CA ASP A 203 27.87 -8.84 -2.63
C ASP A 203 26.52 -8.14 -2.41
N PHE A 204 25.68 -8.67 -1.50
CA PHE A 204 24.42 -8.02 -1.14
C PHE A 204 24.64 -6.69 -0.41
N TYR A 205 23.76 -5.73 -0.66
CA TYR A 205 23.74 -4.40 -0.05
C TYR A 205 22.30 -3.92 0.20
N GLY A 206 22.13 -2.66 0.64
CA GLY A 206 20.84 -2.05 0.95
C GLY A 206 20.65 -1.78 2.44
N ASP A 207 19.46 -1.29 2.81
CA ASP A 207 19.11 -1.00 4.20
C ASP A 207 17.71 -1.52 4.58
N MET A 208 17.40 -1.50 5.88
CA MET A 208 16.14 -2.02 6.44
C MET A 208 14.89 -1.20 6.04
N LYS A 209 15.04 -0.13 5.24
CA LYS A 209 13.91 0.62 4.67
C LYS A 209 13.37 -0.04 3.41
N THR A 210 14.14 -0.87 2.72
CA THR A 210 13.68 -1.72 1.60
C THR A 210 12.53 -2.61 2.06
N PHE A 211 11.60 -2.95 1.17
CA PHE A 211 10.54 -3.93 1.45
C PHE A 211 10.03 -4.58 0.17
N LEU A 212 9.45 -5.77 0.32
CA LEU A 212 8.69 -6.42 -0.75
C LEU A 212 7.22 -6.08 -0.60
N PHE A 213 6.47 -6.16 -1.70
CA PHE A 213 5.03 -6.01 -1.68
C PHE A 213 4.34 -6.92 -2.67
N GLN A 214 3.09 -7.24 -2.38
CA GLN A 214 2.13 -7.81 -3.31
C GLN A 214 0.94 -6.86 -3.42
N LEU A 215 0.44 -6.64 -4.63
CA LEU A 215 -0.65 -5.72 -4.93
C LEU A 215 -1.93 -6.45 -5.38
N TYR A 216 -1.77 -7.58 -6.07
CA TYR A 216 -2.86 -8.42 -6.55
C TYR A 216 -2.44 -9.90 -6.49
N PRO A 217 -3.31 -10.83 -6.03
CA PRO A 217 -4.72 -10.65 -5.65
C PRO A 217 -4.93 -10.24 -4.18
N LYS A 218 -3.87 -10.20 -3.38
CA LYS A 218 -3.88 -9.83 -1.96
C LYS A 218 -2.86 -8.72 -1.71
N ALA A 219 -3.32 -7.57 -1.22
CA ALA A 219 -2.47 -6.40 -0.94
C ALA A 219 -1.68 -6.61 0.36
N SER A 220 -0.36 -6.58 0.28
CA SER A 220 0.53 -6.85 1.42
C SER A 220 1.87 -6.15 1.28
N ILE A 221 2.35 -5.53 2.36
CA ILE A 221 3.73 -5.05 2.53
C ILE A 221 4.51 -6.01 3.44
N PHE A 222 5.72 -6.39 3.02
CA PHE A 222 6.61 -7.28 3.75
C PHE A 222 7.95 -6.59 4.03
N ARG A 223 8.13 -6.14 5.27
CA ARG A 223 9.38 -5.51 5.71
C ARG A 223 10.45 -6.57 6.04
N PRO A 224 11.74 -6.22 5.91
CA PRO A 224 12.85 -7.05 6.37
C PRO A 224 12.69 -7.41 7.84
N THR A 225 12.88 -8.70 8.16
CA THR A 225 12.75 -9.21 9.53
C THR A 225 14.02 -8.99 10.37
N GLY A 226 15.13 -8.62 9.73
CA GLY A 226 16.45 -8.53 10.35
C GLY A 226 17.17 -9.87 10.49
N ALA A 227 16.62 -10.96 9.91
CA ALA A 227 17.26 -12.28 9.93
C ALA A 227 18.58 -12.32 9.14
N ASN A 228 18.72 -11.45 8.13
CA ASN A 228 19.95 -11.23 7.37
C ASN A 228 19.93 -9.83 6.71
N SER A 229 21.03 -9.49 6.03
CA SER A 229 21.20 -8.23 5.29
C SER A 229 21.22 -8.43 3.77
N ASN A 230 20.61 -9.51 3.26
CA ASN A 230 20.57 -9.82 1.83
C ASN A 230 19.38 -9.11 1.17
N LEU A 231 19.51 -7.80 0.92
CA LEU A 231 18.38 -6.95 0.56
C LEU A 231 18.35 -6.59 -0.93
N GLN A 232 19.49 -6.22 -1.50
CA GLN A 232 19.67 -5.86 -2.91
C GLN A 232 20.98 -6.47 -3.42
N TRP A 233 21.05 -6.82 -4.71
CA TRP A 233 22.23 -7.37 -5.36
C TRP A 233 22.31 -6.89 -6.81
#